data_AF-A0AAD6XSR8-F1
#
_entry.id   AF-A0AAD6XSR8-F1
#
_cell.length_a   1.000
_cell.length_b   1.000
_cell.length_c   1.000
_cell.angle_alpha   90.00
_cell.angle_beta   90.00
_cell.angle_gamma   90.00
#
_symmetry.space_group_name_H-M   'P 1'
#
loop_
_entity.id
_entity.type
_entity.pdbx_description
1 polymer ?
#
loop_
_entity_poly.entity_id
_entity_poly.type
_entity_poly.pdbx_seq_one_letter_code
_entity_poly.pdbx_strand_id
1 'polypeptide(L)'
;LIGAVFGAIHCAAWKADFSSLKQMWMWRVCSLLVTAIPVGYAAAVATGMTLATWLSFNIPIVIAILHTPLLYSYVVIYLIARLFLLILPFTTLRALPHGVFVDVNWSVYIP
;
A
#
# COMPACT_ATOMS: atom_id res chain seq x y z
N LEU A 1 1.92 -1.62 -11.79
CA LEU A 1 3.25 -1.30 -11.21
C LEU A 1 3.34 0.12 -10.65
N ILE A 2 2.79 1.16 -11.31
CA ILE A 2 2.73 2.53 -10.75
C ILE A 2 2.14 2.55 -9.33
N GLY A 3 1.08 1.77 -9.10
CA GLY A 3 0.49 1.59 -7.77
C GLY A 3 1.45 1.04 -6.71
N ALA A 4 2.41 0.18 -7.10
CA ALA A 4 3.41 -0.34 -6.18
C ALA A 4 4.43 0.73 -5.79
N VAL A 5 4.84 1.58 -6.74
CA VAL A 5 5.70 2.74 -6.47
C VAL A 5 5.01 3.71 -5.50
N PHE A 6 3.71 3.97 -5.72
CA PHE A 6 2.91 4.79 -4.81
C PHE A 6 2.95 4.22 -3.38
N GLY A 7 2.67 2.92 -3.19
CA GLY A 7 2.75 2.27 -1.87
C GLY A 7 4.16 2.33 -1.27
N ALA A 8 5.20 2.12 -2.07
CA ALA A 8 6.59 2.12 -1.63
C ALA A 8 7.04 3.49 -1.09
N ILE A 9 6.59 4.59 -1.72
CA ILE A 9 6.82 5.94 -1.21
C ILE A 9 6.17 6.13 0.17
N HIS A 10 4.98 5.56 0.39
CA HIS A 10 4.29 5.64 1.69
C HIS A 10 4.99 4.81 2.77
N CYS A 11 5.65 3.72 2.39
CA CYS A 11 6.55 2.98 3.29
C CYS A 11 7.72 3.83 3.79
N ALA A 12 8.19 4.84 3.05
CA ALA A 12 9.26 5.72 3.52
C ALA A 12 8.87 6.49 4.79
N ALA A 13 7.57 6.77 4.97
CA ALA A 13 7.02 7.37 6.18
C ALA A 13 6.73 6.35 7.29
N TRP A 14 7.52 5.27 7.40
CA TRP A 14 7.29 4.17 8.37
C TRP A 14 7.24 4.62 9.84
N LYS A 15 7.96 5.69 10.15
CA LYS A 15 8.11 6.30 11.48
C LYS A 15 7.35 7.62 11.63
N ALA A 16 6.40 7.92 10.74
CA ALA A 16 5.56 9.11 10.89
C ALA A 16 4.77 9.09 12.21
N ASP A 17 4.52 10.27 12.77
CA ASP A 17 3.72 10.43 13.98
C ASP A 17 2.23 10.31 13.64
N PHE A 18 1.55 9.38 14.31
CA PHE A 18 0.11 9.16 14.19
C PHE A 18 -0.56 9.42 15.53
N SER A 19 -1.74 10.03 15.50
CA SER A 19 -2.52 10.31 16.71
C SER A 19 -3.10 9.06 17.39
N SER A 20 -3.10 7.90 16.71
CA SER A 20 -3.47 6.62 17.30
C SER A 20 -2.67 5.43 16.77
N LEU A 21 -2.47 4.43 17.64
CA LEU A 21 -1.80 3.17 17.29
C LEU A 21 -2.52 2.42 16.16
N LYS A 22 -3.86 2.49 16.13
CA LYS A 22 -4.69 1.87 15.08
C LYS A 22 -4.38 2.47 13.71
N GLN A 23 -4.32 3.80 13.60
CA GLN A 23 -4.00 4.49 12.36
C GLN A 23 -2.58 4.18 11.87
N MET A 24 -1.61 4.10 12.79
CA MET A 24 -0.23 3.71 12.45
C MET A 24 -0.16 2.31 11.84
N TRP A 25 -0.82 1.32 12.45
CA TRP A 25 -0.83 -0.04 11.91
C TRP A 25 -1.60 -0.12 10.59
N MET A 26 -2.73 0.59 10.48
CA MET A 26 -3.50 0.68 9.23
C MET A 26 -2.63 1.23 8.10
N TRP A 27 -1.87 2.31 8.36
CA TRP A 27 -0.92 2.90 7.42
C TRP A 27 0.14 1.89 6.95
N ARG A 28 0.79 1.20 7.90
CA ARG A 28 1.85 0.22 7.59
C ARG A 28 1.33 -0.93 6.75
N VAL A 29 0.21 -1.52 7.18
CA VAL A 29 -0.42 -2.63 6.46
C VAL A 29 -0.86 -2.18 5.07
N CYS A 30 -1.52 -1.04 4.94
CA CYS A 30 -1.98 -0.54 3.64
C CYS A 30 -0.81 -0.19 2.72
N SER A 31 0.28 0.40 3.23
CA SER A 31 1.49 0.71 2.45
C SER A 31 2.13 -0.55 1.90
N LEU A 32 2.24 -1.60 2.73
CA LEU A 32 2.75 -2.90 2.32
C LEU A 32 1.82 -3.59 1.30
N LEU A 33 0.51 -3.59 1.53
CA LEU A 33 -0.47 -4.20 0.62
C LEU A 33 -0.46 -3.51 -0.76
N VAL A 34 -0.49 -2.19 -0.80
CA VAL A 34 -0.48 -1.41 -2.06
C VAL A 34 0.84 -1.59 -2.82
N THR A 35 1.94 -1.84 -2.11
CA THR A 35 3.25 -2.18 -2.70
C THR A 35 3.29 -3.61 -3.24
N ALA A 36 2.88 -4.58 -2.42
CA ALA A 36 3.08 -6.00 -2.68
C ALA A 36 2.03 -6.61 -3.62
N ILE A 37 0.75 -6.22 -3.50
CA ILE A 37 -0.34 -6.82 -4.29
C ILE A 37 -0.09 -6.70 -5.80
N PRO A 38 0.24 -5.53 -6.38
CA PRO A 38 0.46 -5.42 -7.82
C PRO A 38 1.65 -6.25 -8.32
N VAL A 39 2.70 -6.38 -7.50
CA VAL A 39 3.92 -7.15 -7.83
C VAL A 39 3.64 -8.63 -7.72
N GLY A 40 3.06 -9.07 -6.60
CA GLY A 40 2.72 -10.47 -6.35
C GLY A 40 1.70 -11.01 -7.34
N TYR A 41 0.69 -10.21 -7.71
CA TYR A 41 -0.29 -10.60 -8.73
C TYR A 41 0.35 -10.74 -10.11
N ALA A 42 1.19 -9.80 -10.54
CA ALA A 42 1.90 -9.89 -11.81
C ALA A 42 2.81 -11.14 -11.86
N ALA A 43 3.53 -11.42 -10.77
CA ALA A 43 4.36 -12.61 -10.65
C ALA A 43 3.53 -13.90 -10.67
N ALA A 44 2.43 -13.96 -9.93
CA ALA A 44 1.54 -15.13 -9.87
C ALA A 44 0.88 -15.44 -11.22
N VAL A 45 0.48 -14.41 -11.97
CA VAL A 45 -0.07 -14.57 -13.32
C VAL A 45 1.00 -15.10 -14.27
N ALA A 46 2.21 -14.52 -14.25
CA ALA A 46 3.30 -14.97 -15.11
C ALA A 46 3.69 -16.44 -14.83
N THR A 47 3.91 -16.81 -13.56
CA THR A 47 4.30 -18.17 -13.18
C THR A 47 3.16 -19.18 -13.33
N GLY A 48 1.93 -18.78 -12.97
CA GLY A 48 0.74 -19.62 -13.06
C GLY A 48 0.37 -19.99 -14.49
N MET A 49 0.45 -19.02 -15.43
CA MET A 49 0.20 -19.31 -16.85
C MET A 49 1.27 -20.23 -17.44
N THR A 50 2.55 -19.97 -17.14
CA THR A 50 3.64 -20.86 -17.57
C THR A 50 3.46 -22.29 -17.04
N LEU A 51 3.16 -22.44 -15.75
CA LEU A 51 2.94 -23.75 -15.13
C LEU A 51 1.75 -24.50 -15.75
N ALA A 52 0.63 -23.79 -15.99
CA ALA A 52 -0.55 -24.39 -16.59
C ALA A 52 -0.28 -24.91 -18.00
N THR A 53 0.55 -24.20 -18.79
CA THR A 53 1.00 -24.69 -20.10
C THR A 53 1.91 -25.91 -19.96
N TRP A 54 2.89 -25.88 -19.06
CA TRP A 54 3.81 -27.02 -18.82
C TRP A 54 3.08 -28.30 -18.41
N LEU A 55 2.03 -28.17 -17.60
CA LEU A 55 1.22 -29.29 -17.13
C LEU A 55 0.05 -29.64 -18.08
N SER A 56 -0.05 -28.99 -19.24
CA SER A 56 -1.13 -29.20 -20.22
C SER A 56 -2.54 -29.02 -19.65
N PHE A 57 -2.71 -28.13 -18.66
CA PHE A 57 -4.02 -27.81 -18.13
C PHE A 57 -4.86 -27.01 -19.14
N ASN A 58 -6.18 -27.14 -19.01
CA ASN A 58 -7.13 -26.39 -19.83
C ASN A 58 -7.15 -24.92 -19.38
N ILE A 59 -6.37 -24.07 -20.06
CA ILE A 59 -6.16 -22.66 -19.69
C ILE A 59 -7.46 -21.86 -19.47
N PRO A 60 -8.51 -21.97 -20.31
CA PRO A 60 -9.77 -21.26 -20.07
C PRO A 60 -10.41 -21.61 -18.72
N ILE A 61 -10.33 -22.87 -18.29
CA ILE A 61 -10.88 -23.34 -17.01
C ILE A 61 -10.07 -22.76 -15.84
N VAL A 62 -8.74 -22.75 -15.95
CA VAL A 62 -7.84 -22.15 -14.96
C VAL A 62 -8.14 -20.66 -14.79
N ILE A 63 -8.35 -19.95 -15.90
CA ILE A 63 -8.70 -18.52 -15.87
C ILE A 63 -10.03 -18.31 -15.16
N ALA A 64 -11.06 -19.08 -15.51
CA ALA A 64 -12.41 -18.92 -14.96
C ALA A 64 -12.47 -19.24 -13.45
N ILE A 65 -11.86 -20.34 -13.02
CA ILE A 65 -12.02 -20.86 -11.65
C ILE A 65 -11.00 -20.27 -10.67
N LEU A 66 -9.76 -20.01 -11.11
CA LEU A 66 -8.69 -19.57 -10.21
C LEU A 66 -8.35 -18.10 -10.41
N HIS A 67 -7.97 -17.71 -11.63
CA HIS A 67 -7.44 -16.37 -11.87
C HIS A 67 -8.52 -15.28 -11.67
N THR A 68 -9.73 -15.48 -12.19
CA THR A 68 -10.81 -14.47 -12.16
C THR A 68 -11.24 -14.08 -10.73
N PRO A 69 -11.56 -15.03 -9.82
CA PRO A 69 -11.91 -14.66 -8.44
C PRO A 69 -10.73 -14.06 -7.67
N LEU A 70 -9.51 -14.56 -7.90
CA LEU A 70 -8.30 -13.98 -7.31
C LEU A 70 -8.14 -12.52 -7.71
N LEU A 71 -8.24 -12.20 -9.01
CA LEU A 71 -8.20 -10.81 -9.50
C LEU A 71 -9.23 -9.93 -8.79
N TYR A 72 -10.48 -10.37 -8.70
CA TYR A 72 -11.53 -9.58 -8.06
C TYR A 72 -11.21 -9.29 -6.59
N SER A 73 -10.77 -10.30 -5.84
CA SER A 73 -10.36 -10.13 -4.44
C SER A 73 -9.20 -9.15 -4.28
N TYR A 74 -8.19 -9.22 -5.17
CA TYR A 74 -7.05 -8.31 -5.14
C TYR A 74 -7.45 -6.87 -5.41
N VAL A 75 -8.36 -6.64 -6.37
CA VAL A 75 -8.85 -5.29 -6.70
C VAL A 75 -9.55 -4.67 -5.49
N VAL A 76 -10.43 -5.42 -4.82
CA VAL A 76 -11.17 -4.91 -3.64
C VAL A 76 -10.20 -4.53 -2.51
N ILE A 77 -9.27 -5.42 -2.16
CA ILE A 77 -8.29 -5.16 -1.09
C ILE A 77 -7.39 -3.97 -1.46
N TYR A 78 -6.94 -3.89 -2.71
CA TYR A 78 -6.10 -2.81 -3.19
C TYR A 78 -6.80 -1.45 -3.13
N LEU A 79 -8.08 -1.38 -3.54
CA LEU A 79 -8.85 -0.13 -3.48
C LEU A 79 -9.05 0.35 -2.04
N ILE A 80 -9.42 -0.56 -1.13
CA ILE A 80 -9.61 -0.22 0.30
C ILE A 80 -8.29 0.30 0.90
N ALA A 81 -7.19 -0.42 0.67
CA ALA A 81 -5.88 -0.02 1.18
C ALA A 81 -5.46 1.35 0.63
N ARG A 82 -5.75 1.61 -0.65
CA ARG A 82 -5.45 2.90 -1.29
C ARG A 82 -6.27 4.05 -0.69
N LEU A 83 -7.54 3.82 -0.37
CA LEU A 83 -8.37 4.83 0.31
C LEU A 83 -7.78 5.19 1.68
N PHE A 84 -7.32 4.21 2.46
CA PHE A 84 -6.66 4.48 3.74
C PHE A 84 -5.38 5.31 3.58
N LEU A 85 -4.53 5.00 2.58
CA LEU A 85 -3.32 5.78 2.31
C LEU A 85 -3.62 7.21 1.87
N LEU A 86 -4.78 7.46 1.25
CA LEU A 86 -5.23 8.81 0.91
C LEU A 86 -5.79 9.54 2.13
N ILE A 87 -6.55 8.89 3.00
CA ILE A 87 -7.27 9.54 4.11
C ILE A 87 -6.35 9.80 5.33
N LEU A 88 -5.51 8.83 5.69
CA LEU A 88 -4.68 8.89 6.91
C LEU A 88 -3.74 10.11 6.99
N PRO A 89 -3.07 10.55 5.91
CA PRO A 89 -2.23 11.75 5.94
C PRO A 89 -2.99 13.02 6.35
N PHE A 90 -4.26 13.16 5.93
CA PHE A 90 -5.06 14.31 6.34
C PHE A 90 -5.39 14.28 7.83
N THR A 91 -5.52 13.08 8.41
CA THR A 91 -5.77 12.93 9.84
C THR A 91 -4.53 13.25 10.68
N THR A 92 -3.33 12.91 10.20
CA THR A 92 -2.08 13.26 10.89
C THR A 92 -1.78 14.75 10.78
N LEU A 93 -2.07 15.37 9.63
CA LEU A 93 -1.96 16.83 9.44
C LEU A 93 -2.96 17.63 10.28
N ARG A 94 -4.03 17.01 10.79
CA ARG A 94 -4.94 17.69 11.71
C ARG A 94 -4.45 17.70 13.15
N ALA A 95 -3.60 16.74 13.52
CA ALA A 95 -3.15 16.49 14.88
C ALA A 95 -1.62 16.57 14.95
N LEU A 96 -1.06 17.72 14.54
CA LEU A 96 0.39 17.91 14.57
C LEU A 96 0.92 17.86 16.02
N PRO A 97 2.16 17.37 16.22
CA PRO A 97 2.81 17.42 17.52
C PRO A 97 2.88 18.86 18.04
N HIS A 98 2.70 19.03 19.35
CA HIS A 98 2.75 20.34 20.00
C HIS A 98 4.04 21.13 19.69
N GLY A 99 5.16 20.44 19.43
CA GLY A 99 6.44 21.05 19.10
C GLY A 99 6.45 21.88 17.81
N VAL A 100 5.51 21.65 16.88
CA VAL A 100 5.38 22.48 15.66
C VAL A 100 4.74 23.83 15.94
N PHE A 101 4.00 23.95 17.05
CA PHE A 101 3.39 25.22 17.47
C PHE A 101 4.29 26.06 18.39
N VAL A 102 5.49 25.57 18.72
CA VAL A 102 6.46 26.33 19.52
C VAL A 102 7.24 27.24 18.58
N ASP A 103 7.26 28.54 18.88
CA ASP A 103 8.02 29.51 18.10
C ASP A 103 9.50 29.14 18.08
N VAL A 104 10.04 28.95 16.86
CA VAL A 104 11.47 28.76 16.66
C VAL A 104 12.17 30.06 17.03
N ASN A 105 13.09 30.02 18.00
CA ASN A 105 13.88 31.19 18.34
C ASN A 105 14.96 31.44 17.27
N TRP A 106 14.56 32.12 16.19
CA TRP A 106 15.42 32.43 15.04
C TRP A 106 16.67 33.23 15.42
N SER A 107 16.64 34.00 16.51
CA SER A 107 17.81 34.79 16.96
C SER A 107 18.99 33.93 17.41
N VAL A 108 18.79 32.64 17.68
CA VAL A 108 19.86 31.68 18.04
C VAL A 108 20.55 31.08 16.82
N TYR A 109 19.91 31.12 15.65
CA TYR A 109 20.38 30.41 14.44
C TYR A 109 20.92 31.33 13.34
N ILE A 110 20.79 32.65 13.49
CA ILE A 110 21.33 33.63 12.54
C ILE A 110 22.55 34.28 13.22
N PRO A 111 23.78 34.08 12.68
CA PRO A 111 25.01 34.62 13.24
C PRO A 111 25.13 36.14 13.08
#